data_AF-A0AAD6VX63-F1
#
_entry.id   AF-A0AAD6VX63-F1
#
_cell.length_a   1.000
_cell.length_b   1.000
_cell.length_c   1.000
_cell.angle_alpha   90.00
_cell.angle_beta   90.00
_cell.angle_gamma   90.00
#
_symmetry.space_group_name_H-M   'P 1'
#
loop_
_entity.id
_entity.type
_entity.pdbx_description
1 polymer ?
#
loop_
_entity_poly.entity_id
_entity_poly.type
_entity_poly.pdbx_seq_one_letter_code
_entity_poly.pdbx_strand_id
1 'polypeptide(L)' 'MKNLRVCNDCHNAIKFISKLVDREIIVRDATRFHHFKDGSCSCKDYW' A
#
# COMPACT_ATOMS: atom_id res chain seq x y z
N MET A 1 -6.40 -20.90 -0.09
CA MET A 1 -6.28 -19.46 -0.43
C MET A 1 -6.03 -18.70 0.87
N LYS A 2 -4.87 -18.06 1.06
CA LYS A 2 -4.62 -17.24 2.26
C LYS A 2 -5.13 -15.82 1.98
N ASN A 3 -6.25 -15.43 2.59
CA ASN A 3 -6.88 -14.11 2.44
C ASN A 3 -6.18 -13.08 3.34
N LEU A 4 -4.89 -12.85 3.09
CA LEU A 4 -4.11 -11.90 3.89
C LEU A 4 -4.35 -10.49 3.35
N ARG A 5 -4.84 -9.61 4.22
CA ARG A 5 -4.83 -8.15 4.00
C ARG A 5 -3.44 -7.62 4.30
N VAL A 6 -3.09 -6.50 3.68
CA VAL A 6 -1.87 -5.79 4.06
C VAL A 6 -1.98 -5.33 5.52
N CYS A 7 -0.96 -5.58 6.33
CA CYS A 7 -0.95 -5.06 7.69
C CYS A 7 -0.55 -3.57 7.70
N ASN A 8 -0.78 -2.92 8.84
CA ASN A 8 -0.45 -1.51 9.06
C ASN A 8 1.02 -1.18 8.73
N ASP A 9 1.95 -2.01 9.19
CA ASP A 9 3.38 -1.74 9.05
C ASP A 9 3.86 -1.92 7.61
N CYS A 10 3.38 -2.96 6.92
CA CYS A 10 3.65 -3.14 5.50
C CYS A 10 3.08 -1.96 4.68
N HIS A 11 1.86 -1.53 4.99
CA HIS A 11 1.23 -0.41 4.31
C HIS A 11 2.03 0.90 4.50
N ASN A 12 2.47 1.18 5.73
CA ASN A 12 3.31 2.34 6.02
C ASN A 12 4.69 2.25 5.37
N ALA A 13 5.31 1.07 5.36
CA ALA A 13 6.58 0.85 4.67
C ALA A 13 6.46 1.17 3.18
N ILE A 14 5.41 0.69 2.51
CA ILE A 14 5.22 0.93 1.07
C ILE A 14 4.94 2.41 0.79
N LYS A 15 4.21 3.12 1.66
CA LYS A 15 4.08 4.58 1.58
C LYS A 15 5.45 5.24 1.58
N PHE A 16 6.30 4.98 2.57
CA PHE A 16 7.64 5.57 2.64
C PHE A 16 8.48 5.24 1.40
N ILE A 17 8.42 3.99 0.93
CA ILE A 17 9.11 3.58 -0.29
C ILE A 17 8.60 4.40 -1.49
N SER A 18 7.29 4.52 -1.70
CA SER A 18 6.72 5.27 -2.82
C SER A 18 7.20 6.72 -2.87
N LYS A 19 7.32 7.37 -1.71
CA LYS A 19 7.85 8.74 -1.58
C LYS A 19 9.36 8.80 -1.83
N LEU A 20 10.11 7.82 -1.35
CA LEU A 20 11.56 7.78 -1.46
C LEU A 20 12.03 7.50 -2.88
N VAL A 21 11.33 6.62 -3.61
CA VAL A 21 11.69 6.26 -4.99
C VAL A 21 11.01 7.13 -6.05
N ASP A 22 10.11 8.03 -5.64
CA ASP A 22 9.28 8.88 -6.53
C ASP A 22 8.56 8.06 -7.62
N ARG A 23 7.94 6.96 -7.21
CA ARG A 23 7.22 6.03 -8.11
C ARG A 23 5.91 5.58 -7.51
N GLU A 24 4.94 5.36 -8.38
CA GLU A 24 3.72 4.65 -8.03
C GLU A 24 4.01 3.16 -7.81
N ILE A 25 3.53 2.63 -6.69
CA ILE A 25 3.60 1.20 -6.36
C ILE A 25 2.16 0.70 -6.24
N ILE A 26 1.82 -0.34 -6.99
CA ILE A 26 0.50 -0.96 -6.97
C ILE A 26 0.62 -2.32 -6.29
N VAL A 27 -0.12 -2.51 -5.20
CA VAL A 27 -0.16 -3.77 -4.45
C VAL A 27 -1.59 -4.29 -4.40
N ARG A 28 -1.77 -5.58 -4.72
CA ARG A 28 -3.05 -6.26 -4.57
C ARG A 28 -3.05 -7.08 -3.29
N ASP A 29 -4.06 -6.88 -2.46
CA ASP A 29 -4.33 -7.78 -1.32
C ASP A 29 -5.61 -8.61 -1.55
N ALA A 30 -6.09 -9.30 -0.51
CA ALA A 30 -7.27 -10.16 -0.60
C ALA A 30 -8.58 -9.42 -0.96
N THR A 31 -8.64 -8.10 -0.76
CA THR A 31 -9.89 -7.31 -0.88
C THR A 31 -9.85 -6.24 -1.95
N ARG A 32 -8.67 -5.67 -2.24
CA ARG A 32 -8.56 -4.49 -3.10
C ARG A 32 -7.15 -4.31 -3.69
N PHE A 33 -7.04 -3.31 -4.54
CA PHE A 33 -5.75 -2.75 -4.95
C PHE A 33 -5.45 -1.49 -4.13
N HIS A 34 -4.20 -1.39 -3.71
CA HIS A 34 -3.61 -0.25 -3.01
C HIS A 34 -2.67 0.45 -3.97
N HIS A 35 -2.94 1.72 -4.26
CA HIS A 35 -2.09 2.56 -5.09
C HIS A 35 -1.31 3.50 -4.18
N PHE A 36 -0.01 3.25 -4.07
CA PHE A 36 0.89 4.06 -3.25
C PHE A 36 1.61 5.07 -4.12
N LYS A 37 1.46 6.35 -3.81
CA LYS A 37 2.10 7.46 -4.51
C LYS A 37 2.36 8.62 -3.55
N ASP A 38 3.54 9.23 -3.64
CA ASP A 38 3.96 10.39 -2.84
C ASP A 38 3.81 10.21 -1.32
N GLY A 39 3.94 8.97 -0.82
CA GLY A 39 3.78 8.66 0.61
C GLY A 39 2.32 8.48 1.05
N SER A 40 1.38 8.40 0.13
CA SER A 40 -0.04 8.19 0.38
C SER A 40 -0.53 6.89 -0.26
N CYS A 41 -1.66 6.37 0.20
CA CYS A 41 -2.33 5.22 -0.43
C CYS A 41 -3.77 5.57 -0.79
N SER A 42 -4.27 5.06 -1.92
CA SER A 42 -5.65 5.22 -2.38
C SER A 42 -6.70 4.66 -1.40
N CYS A 43 -6.33 3.75 -0.49
CA CYS A 43 -7.25 3.17 0.48
C CYS A 43 -7.61 4.12 1.64
N LYS A 44 -7.00 5.31 1.72
CA LYS A 44 -7.20 6.30 2.81
C LYS A 44 -6.96 5.70 4.20
N ASP A 45 -5.96 4.82 4.31
CA ASP A 45 -5.61 4.12 5.56
C ASP A 45 -6.70 3.17 6.10
N TYR A 46 -7.64 2.78 5.25
CA TYR A 46 -8.40 1.56 5.44
C TYR A 46 -7.60 0.39 4.88
N TRP A 47 -6.69 -0.15 5.69
CA TRP A 47 -5.88 -1.34 5.43
C TRP A 47 -6.69 -2.50 4.81
#